data_AF-A0A921B719-F1
#
_entry.id   AF-A0A921B719-F1
#
_cell.length_a   1.000
_cell.length_b   1.000
_cell.length_c   1.000
_cell.angle_alpha   90.00
_cell.angle_beta   90.00
_cell.angle_gamma   90.00
#
_symmetry.space_group_name_H-M   'P 1'
#
loop_
_entity.id
_entity.type
_entity.pdbx_description
1 polymer ?
#
loop_
_entity_poly.entity_id
_entity_poly.type
_entity_poly.pdbx_seq_one_letter_code
_entity_poly.pdbx_strand_id
1 'polypeptide(L)'
;MLKQLFNSDEFKNSAFDRVRWPVEHVVNIVNIAGVFNDPYENGFQALVSKSAMMGQELLNPPSVEGWHTGREWIDSSFLIERVNYAVEMLGNPNTPGMKNILERIGSETTSISLSDLVDPVCRTRMC
;
A
#
# COMPACT_ATOMS: atom_id res chain seq x y z
N MET A 1 -15.74 -16.65 -18.54
CA MET A 1 -14.35 -16.44 -18.98
C MET A 1 -13.51 -15.72 -17.92
N LEU A 2 -13.76 -14.45 -17.57
CA LEU A 2 -12.96 -13.70 -16.57
C LEU A 2 -12.92 -14.36 -15.18
N LYS A 3 -14.04 -14.94 -14.72
CA LYS A 3 -14.09 -15.69 -13.45
C LYS A 3 -13.09 -16.84 -13.42
N GLN A 4 -12.85 -17.52 -14.54
CA GLN A 4 -11.92 -18.65 -14.58
C GLN A 4 -10.47 -18.15 -14.56
N LEU A 5 -10.18 -17.05 -15.25
CA LEU A 5 -8.85 -16.42 -15.25
C LEU A 5 -8.45 -15.90 -13.87
N PHE A 6 -9.34 -15.20 -13.16
CA PHE A 6 -9.04 -14.71 -11.81
C PHE A 6 -9.00 -15.79 -10.72
N ASN A 7 -9.53 -16.99 -11.01
CA ASN A 7 -9.46 -18.12 -10.07
C ASN A 7 -8.37 -19.14 -10.43
N SER A 8 -7.64 -18.94 -11.54
CA SER A 8 -6.54 -19.81 -11.93
C SER A 8 -5.34 -19.67 -10.99
N ASP A 9 -4.52 -20.70 -10.92
CA ASP A 9 -3.36 -20.69 -10.01
C ASP A 9 -2.25 -19.80 -10.55
N GLU A 10 -2.13 -19.65 -11.87
CA GLU A 10 -1.19 -18.71 -12.50
C GLU A 10 -1.48 -17.28 -12.07
N PHE A 11 -2.74 -16.86 -12.06
CA PHE A 11 -3.12 -15.52 -11.62
C PHE A 11 -2.79 -15.29 -10.15
N LYS A 12 -3.08 -16.26 -9.27
CA LYS A 12 -2.78 -16.15 -7.84
C LYS A 12 -1.27 -16.14 -7.55
N ASN A 13 -0.51 -16.97 -8.26
CA ASN A 13 0.93 -17.08 -8.10
C ASN A 13 1.68 -15.85 -8.64
N SER A 14 1.07 -15.09 -9.55
CA SER A 14 1.64 -13.82 -10.03
C SER A 14 1.53 -12.66 -9.04
N ALA A 15 0.84 -12.87 -7.90
CA ALA A 15 0.95 -11.93 -6.79
C ALA A 15 2.43 -11.86 -6.38
N PHE A 16 2.99 -10.66 -6.29
CA PHE A 16 4.40 -10.36 -5.98
C PHE A 16 5.41 -10.45 -7.14
N ASP A 17 5.01 -10.85 -8.35
CA ASP A 17 5.92 -10.83 -9.53
C ASP A 17 6.20 -9.40 -10.04
N ARG A 18 5.44 -8.41 -9.55
CA ARG A 18 5.59 -6.99 -9.90
C ARG A 18 5.76 -6.12 -8.67
N VAL A 19 6.61 -5.09 -8.81
CA VAL A 19 6.66 -3.99 -7.85
C VAL A 19 5.43 -3.10 -8.08
N ARG A 20 4.72 -2.75 -7.00
CA ARG A 20 3.55 -1.87 -7.08
C ARG A 20 3.91 -0.49 -7.59
N TRP A 21 3.00 0.11 -8.37
CA TRP A 21 3.11 1.51 -8.75
C TRP A 21 2.94 2.44 -7.52
N PRO A 22 3.55 3.63 -7.51
CA PRO A 22 3.38 4.60 -6.43
C PRO A 22 1.91 4.86 -6.05
N VAL A 23 1.02 5.05 -7.02
CA VAL A 23 -0.41 5.26 -6.75
C VAL A 23 -1.07 4.04 -6.11
N GLU A 24 -0.73 2.83 -6.56
CA GLU A 24 -1.24 1.58 -5.98
C GLU A 24 -0.77 1.41 -4.53
N HIS A 25 0.49 1.78 -4.24
CA HIS A 25 1.05 1.78 -2.90
C HIS A 25 0.30 2.75 -1.98
N VAL A 26 0.11 4.00 -2.42
CA VAL A 26 -0.58 5.03 -1.65
C VAL A 26 -2.00 4.60 -1.29
N VAL A 27 -2.79 4.19 -2.28
CA VAL A 27 -4.18 3.75 -2.07
C VAL A 27 -4.25 2.53 -1.15
N ASN A 28 -3.32 1.59 -1.28
CA ASN A 28 -3.29 0.42 -0.42
C ASN A 28 -3.07 0.77 1.05
N ILE A 29 -2.11 1.64 1.35
CA ILE A 29 -1.83 2.07 2.72
C ILE A 29 -3.02 2.82 3.32
N VAL A 30 -3.68 3.68 2.53
CA VAL A 30 -4.92 4.37 2.95
C VAL A 30 -6.02 3.37 3.32
N ASN A 31 -6.22 2.34 2.49
CA ASN A 31 -7.20 1.29 2.75
C ASN A 31 -6.87 0.50 4.02
N ILE A 32 -5.58 0.16 4.25
CA ILE A 32 -5.15 -0.54 5.47
C ILE A 32 -5.35 0.35 6.70
N ALA A 33 -5.00 1.63 6.61
CA ALA A 33 -5.19 2.59 7.71
C ALA A 33 -6.67 2.90 7.96
N GLY A 34 -7.55 2.65 6.98
CA GLY A 34 -8.99 2.91 7.09
C GLY A 34 -9.31 4.39 7.19
N VAL A 35 -8.52 5.24 6.52
CA VAL A 35 -8.69 6.70 6.46
C VAL A 35 -9.14 7.14 5.06
N PHE A 36 -9.55 8.39 4.88
CA PHE A 36 -10.07 8.92 3.59
C PHE A 36 -11.30 8.16 3.06
N ASN A 37 -12.17 7.66 3.95
CA ASN A 37 -13.43 6.99 3.55
C ASN A 37 -14.51 7.98 3.09
N ASP A 38 -14.35 9.28 3.40
CA ASP A 38 -15.23 10.34 2.95
C ASP A 38 -14.52 11.21 1.89
N PRO A 39 -15.07 11.35 0.67
CA PRO A 39 -14.49 12.18 -0.38
C PRO A 39 -14.44 13.68 -0.06
N TYR A 40 -15.16 14.16 0.97
CA TYR A 40 -15.29 15.57 1.32
C TYR A 40 -14.44 15.99 2.54
N GLU A 41 -14.05 15.08 3.42
CA GLU A 41 -13.42 15.47 4.70
C GLU A 41 -11.95 15.87 4.59
N ASN A 42 -11.18 15.30 3.65
CA ASN A 42 -9.72 15.49 3.63
C ASN A 42 -9.12 15.75 2.24
N GLY A 43 -9.91 15.65 1.17
CA GLY A 43 -9.43 15.77 -0.21
C GLY A 43 -8.35 14.74 -0.58
N PHE A 44 -8.15 14.49 -1.87
CA PHE A 44 -7.13 13.54 -2.33
C PHE A 44 -5.79 14.19 -2.67
N GLN A 45 -5.70 15.53 -2.64
CA GLN A 45 -4.52 16.26 -3.09
C GLN A 45 -3.26 15.86 -2.30
N ALA A 46 -3.37 15.69 -0.98
CA ALA A 46 -2.25 15.24 -0.16
C ALA A 46 -1.75 13.84 -0.57
N LEU A 47 -2.65 12.94 -0.98
CA LEU A 47 -2.29 11.61 -1.46
C LEU A 47 -1.61 11.66 -2.83
N VAL A 48 -2.07 12.55 -3.72
CA VAL A 48 -1.44 12.77 -5.03
C VAL A 48 0.00 13.21 -4.86
N SER A 49 0.27 14.14 -3.93
CA SER A 49 1.63 14.61 -3.64
C SER A 49 2.54 13.47 -3.16
N LYS A 50 2.04 12.51 -2.38
CA LYS A 50 2.83 11.35 -1.93
C LYS A 50 3.21 10.43 -3.09
N SER A 51 2.32 10.23 -4.05
CA SER A 51 2.65 9.50 -5.29
C SER A 51 3.70 10.24 -6.13
N ALA A 52 3.61 11.58 -6.20
CA ALA A 52 4.59 12.41 -6.90
C ALA A 52 6.00 12.29 -6.30
N MET A 53 6.11 12.29 -4.96
CA MET A 53 7.39 12.09 -4.26
C MET A 53 8.06 10.75 -4.54
N MET A 54 7.30 9.75 -5.02
CA MET A 54 7.78 8.43 -5.40
C MET A 54 7.97 8.28 -6.93
N GLY A 55 7.99 9.41 -7.67
CA GLY A 55 8.25 9.43 -9.11
C GLY A 55 7.01 9.34 -10.01
N GLN A 56 5.79 9.38 -9.45
CA GLN A 56 4.56 9.34 -10.24
C GLN A 56 3.58 10.43 -9.82
N GLU A 57 3.72 11.61 -10.41
CA GLU A 57 2.72 12.67 -10.28
C GLU A 57 1.51 12.35 -11.17
N LEU A 58 0.31 12.31 -10.59
CA LEU A 58 -0.89 11.90 -11.34
C LEU A 58 -1.30 12.97 -12.34
N LEU A 59 -1.71 12.52 -13.53
CA LEU A 59 -2.14 13.38 -14.65
C LEU A 59 -1.06 14.35 -15.17
N ASN A 60 0.19 14.19 -14.72
CA ASN A 60 1.32 15.01 -15.14
C ASN A 60 2.53 14.12 -15.51
N PRO A 61 2.47 13.39 -16.65
CA PRO A 61 3.62 12.62 -17.10
C PRO A 61 4.80 13.54 -17.42
N PRO A 62 6.05 13.15 -17.09
CA PRO A 62 7.24 14.00 -17.26
C PRO A 62 7.57 14.32 -18.72
N SER A 63 7.19 13.46 -19.66
CA SER A 63 7.40 13.68 -21.10
C SER A 63 6.28 13.03 -21.93
N VAL A 64 6.34 13.20 -23.26
CA VAL A 64 5.43 12.55 -24.21
C VAL A 64 5.53 11.02 -24.20
N GLU A 65 6.59 10.45 -23.61
CA GLU A 65 6.74 9.01 -23.43
C GLU A 65 5.89 8.46 -22.27
N GLY A 66 5.35 9.33 -21.42
CA GLY A 66 4.62 8.96 -20.21
C GLY A 66 5.50 8.93 -18.96
N TRP A 67 5.10 8.16 -17.95
CA TRP A 67 5.92 7.91 -16.76
C TRP A 67 7.05 6.92 -17.08
N HIS A 68 8.20 7.08 -16.41
CA HIS A 68 9.30 6.14 -16.52
C HIS A 68 8.85 4.71 -16.15
N THR A 69 9.31 3.73 -16.91
CA THR A 69 9.03 2.30 -16.73
C THR A 69 10.35 1.52 -16.62
N GLY A 70 10.32 0.18 -16.69
CA GLY A 70 11.55 -0.63 -16.67
C GLY A 70 12.02 -1.01 -15.26
N ARG A 71 13.34 -1.14 -15.06
CA ARG A 71 13.94 -1.34 -13.72
C ARG A 71 14.55 -0.05 -13.17
N GLU A 72 14.83 0.88 -14.05
CA GLU A 72 15.47 2.16 -13.82
C GLU A 72 14.52 3.23 -13.24
N TRP A 73 13.20 3.07 -13.40
CA TRP A 73 12.24 4.02 -12.84
C TRP A 73 12.19 4.04 -11.31
N ILE A 74 12.67 2.96 -10.65
CA ILE A 74 12.69 2.87 -9.20
C ILE A 74 14.11 3.02 -8.69
N ASP A 75 14.29 3.94 -7.75
CA ASP A 75 15.56 4.15 -7.05
C ASP A 75 15.39 4.04 -5.52
N SER A 76 16.52 4.10 -4.81
CA SER A 76 16.53 4.00 -3.35
C SER A 76 15.76 5.14 -2.66
N SER A 77 15.68 6.32 -3.26
CA SER A 77 14.96 7.46 -2.68
C SER A 77 13.44 7.22 -2.73
N PHE A 78 12.93 6.70 -3.85
CA PHE A 78 11.52 6.32 -3.97
C PHE A 78 11.14 5.18 -3.03
N LEU A 79 12.06 4.24 -2.79
CA LEU A 79 11.84 3.17 -1.80
C LEU A 79 11.77 3.72 -0.36
N ILE A 80 12.63 4.67 -0.01
CA ILE A 80 12.59 5.33 1.30
C ILE A 80 11.27 6.08 1.50
N GLU A 81 10.80 6.80 0.49
CA GLU A 81 9.51 7.51 0.56
C GLU A 81 8.32 6.56 0.78
N ARG A 82 8.34 5.37 0.18
CA ARG A 82 7.31 4.33 0.41
C ARG A 82 7.26 3.87 1.87
N VAL A 83 8.42 3.68 2.48
CA VAL A 83 8.55 3.29 3.90
C VAL A 83 8.09 4.43 4.79
N ASN A 84 8.57 5.65 4.55
CA ASN A 84 8.17 6.84 5.31
C ASN A 84 6.65 7.02 5.30
N TYR A 85 6.03 6.90 4.12
CA TYR A 85 4.58 7.01 3.98
C TYR A 85 3.82 5.90 4.73
N ALA A 86 4.31 4.66 4.66
CA ALA A 86 3.70 3.55 5.39
C ALA A 86 3.78 3.77 6.91
N VAL A 87 4.92 4.23 7.42
CA VAL A 87 5.12 4.55 8.85
C VAL A 87 4.24 5.72 9.28
N GLU A 88 4.13 6.76 8.47
CA GLU A 88 3.28 7.93 8.73
C GLU A 88 1.80 7.53 8.90
N MET A 89 1.28 6.69 8.01
CA MET A 89 -0.13 6.31 8.01
C MET A 89 -0.46 5.20 9.02
N LEU A 90 0.42 4.20 9.16
CA LEU A 90 0.17 3.00 9.97
C LEU A 90 0.78 3.09 11.37
N GLY A 91 1.65 4.07 11.62
CA GLY A 91 2.24 4.30 12.94
C GLY A 91 1.25 4.84 13.97
N ASN A 92 0.07 5.32 13.55
CA ASN A 92 -0.96 5.81 14.46
C ASN A 92 -1.95 4.69 14.84
N PRO A 93 -1.91 4.17 16.08
CA PRO A 93 -2.77 3.09 16.53
C PRO A 93 -4.25 3.51 16.65
N ASN A 94 -4.54 4.81 16.60
CA ASN A 94 -5.91 5.32 16.71
C ASN A 94 -6.67 5.32 15.38
N THR A 95 -5.99 5.06 14.27
CA THR A 95 -6.66 4.96 12.96
C THR A 95 -7.62 3.76 12.94
N PRO A 96 -8.78 3.85 12.26
CA PRO A 96 -9.78 2.79 12.28
C PRO A 96 -9.22 1.43 11.84
N GLY A 97 -8.38 1.43 10.80
CA GLY A 97 -7.75 0.22 10.30
C GLY A 97 -6.77 -0.42 11.30
N MET A 98 -5.93 0.39 11.95
CA MET A 98 -5.00 -0.12 12.97
C MET A 98 -5.73 -0.64 14.21
N LYS A 99 -6.81 0.00 14.65
CA LYS A 99 -7.65 -0.52 15.74
C LYS A 99 -8.19 -1.92 15.40
N ASN A 100 -8.75 -2.08 14.19
CA ASN A 100 -9.25 -3.38 13.73
C ASN A 100 -8.14 -4.45 13.69
N ILE A 101 -6.93 -4.08 13.26
CA ILE A 101 -5.77 -5.00 13.27
C ILE A 101 -5.39 -5.38 14.69
N LEU A 102 -5.30 -4.41 15.61
CA LEU A 102 -4.95 -4.65 17.01
C LEU A 102 -5.99 -5.50 17.74
N GLU A 103 -7.29 -5.25 17.50
CA GLU A 103 -8.39 -6.05 18.06
C GLU A 103 -8.32 -7.50 17.55
N ARG A 104 -8.09 -7.71 16.25
CA ARG A 104 -7.91 -9.06 15.68
C ARG A 104 -6.73 -9.79 16.32
N ILE A 105 -5.57 -9.15 16.39
CA ILE A 105 -4.36 -9.73 17.01
C ILE A 105 -4.62 -10.07 18.49
N GLY A 106 -5.24 -9.15 19.23
CA GLY A 106 -5.56 -9.33 20.64
C GLY A 106 -6.59 -10.44 20.91
N SER A 107 -7.49 -10.71 19.97
CA SER A 107 -8.46 -11.81 20.08
C SER A 107 -7.85 -13.20 19.81
N GLU A 108 -6.75 -13.27 19.06
CA GLU A 108 -6.17 -14.53 18.60
C GLU A 108 -5.04 -15.07 19.52
N THR A 109 -4.43 -14.25 20.41
CA THR A 109 -3.20 -14.67 21.12
C THR A 109 -3.03 -14.09 22.54
N THR A 110 -2.63 -14.92 23.52
CA THR A 110 -2.38 -14.53 24.93
C THR A 110 -0.95 -14.05 25.23
N SER A 111 0.01 -14.32 24.33
CA SER A 111 1.39 -13.80 24.39
C SER A 111 1.97 -13.72 22.98
N ILE A 112 2.50 -12.55 22.58
CA ILE A 112 2.90 -12.27 21.19
C ILE A 112 4.42 -12.16 21.12
N SER A 113 5.07 -12.94 20.25
CA SER A 113 6.46 -12.72 19.87
C SER A 113 6.55 -11.78 18.66
N LEU A 114 7.66 -11.07 18.48
CA LEU A 114 7.84 -10.09 17.40
C LEU A 114 7.67 -10.72 16.00
N SER A 115 8.04 -12.00 15.84
CA SER A 115 7.85 -12.77 14.61
C SER A 115 6.37 -13.10 14.35
N ASP A 116 5.58 -13.34 15.40
CA ASP A 116 4.16 -13.66 15.27
C ASP A 116 3.32 -12.44 14.88
N LEU A 117 3.86 -11.22 15.01
CA LEU A 117 3.21 -9.97 14.61
C LEU A 117 3.43 -9.63 13.13
N VAL A 118 4.55 -10.06 12.54
CA VAL A 118 4.89 -9.76 11.15
C VAL A 118 3.99 -10.53 10.18
N ASP A 119 3.72 -11.80 10.47
CA ASP A 119 2.94 -12.69 9.60
C ASP A 119 1.48 -12.21 9.35
N PRO A 120 0.69 -11.84 10.38
CA PRO A 120 -0.67 -11.33 10.19
C PRO A 120 -0.70 -10.00 9.43
N VAL A 121 0.25 -9.11 9.70
CA VAL A 121 0.34 -7.78 9.06
C VAL A 121 0.74 -7.92 7.59
N CYS A 122 1.74 -8.74 7.28
CA CYS A 122 2.15 -9.02 5.90
C CYS A 122 1.07 -9.74 5.08
N ARG A 123 0.26 -10.62 5.70
CA ARG A 123 -0.91 -11.24 5.04
C ARG A 123 -2.00 -10.24 4.65
N THR A 124 -2.02 -9.05 5.26
CA THR A 124 -3.06 -8.03 5.01
C THR A 124 -2.78 -7.19 3.75
N ARG A 125 -2.16 -7.78 2.71
CA ARG A 125 -1.82 -7.13 1.44
C ARG A 125 -0.87 -5.93 1.58
N MET A 126 0.09 -6.00 2.51
CA MET A 126 1.12 -4.96 2.62
C MET A 126 2.36 -5.26 1.77
N CYS A 127 2.63 -6.54 1.48
CA CYS A 127 3.58 -6.97 0.46
C CYS A 127 2.89 -7.07 -0.91
#